data_AF-A0A7V9FNM0-F1
#
_entry.id   AF-A0A7V9FNM0-F1
#
_cell.length_a   1.000
_cell.length_b   1.000
_cell.length_c   1.000
_cell.angle_alpha   90.00
_cell.angle_beta   90.00
_cell.angle_gamma   90.00
#
_symmetry.space_group_name_H-M   'P 1'
#
loop_
_entity.id
_entity.type
_entity.pdbx_description
1 polymer ?
#
loop_
_entity_poly.entity_id
_entity_poly.type
_entity_poly.pdbx_seq_one_letter_code
_entity_poly.pdbx_strand_id
1 'polypeptide(L)'
;MTGPPRKPHGELRCLIAAGGTAGHVLPSLAVAEALRERGVQVTFAGSPDRVEARLVPAHGYPFDAFSISGFPRRPSLALLRSLFRAGRAPT
;
A
#
# COMPACT_ATOMS: atom_id res chain seq x y z
N MET A 1 16.71 34.43 10.17
CA MET A 1 15.38 33.89 9.82
C MET A 1 15.34 32.41 10.19
N THR A 2 15.06 32.11 11.45
CA THR A 2 14.83 30.76 11.94
C THR A 2 13.40 30.40 11.60
N GLY A 3 13.22 29.39 10.73
CA GLY A 3 11.89 28.85 10.44
C GLY A 3 11.20 28.36 11.73
N PRO A 4 9.87 28.28 11.74
CA PRO A 4 9.13 27.85 12.93
C PRO A 4 9.64 26.48 13.41
N PRO A 5 9.64 26.23 14.74
CA PRO A 5 10.09 24.95 15.28
C PRO A 5 9.26 23.82 14.66
N ARG A 6 9.94 22.89 13.97
CA ARG A 6 9.30 21.67 13.46
C ARG A 6 8.72 20.94 14.67
N LYS A 7 7.41 20.71 14.67
CA LYS A 7 6.76 19.87 15.70
C LYS A 7 7.54 18.56 15.81
N PRO A 8 7.78 18.01 17.01
CA PRO A 8 8.28 16.65 17.13
C PRO A 8 7.22 15.76 16.46
N HIS A 9 7.49 15.35 15.23
CA HIS A 9 6.69 14.32 14.60
C HIS A 9 6.92 13.09 15.46
N GLY A 10 5.91 12.68 16.24
CA GLY A 10 5.88 11.33 16.78
C GLY A 10 6.22 10.42 15.63
N GLU A 11 7.34 9.69 15.76
CA GLU A 11 7.92 8.72 14.84
C GLU A 11 7.33 8.76 13.41
N LEU A 12 8.03 9.41 12.47
CA LEU A 12 7.60 9.54 11.07
C LEU A 12 7.25 8.15 10.50
N ARG A 13 6.02 7.99 10.04
CA ARG A 13 5.49 6.75 9.45
C ARG A 13 5.18 6.97 7.97
N CYS A 14 5.60 6.04 7.13
CA CYS A 14 5.43 6.06 5.68
C CYS A 14 4.74 4.76 5.22
N LEU A 15 3.67 4.91 4.45
CA LEU A 15 2.97 3.80 3.79
C LEU A 15 3.30 3.80 2.30
N ILE A 16 3.82 2.69 1.79
CA ILE A 16 4.14 2.51 0.38
C ILE A 16 3.11 1.58 -0.26
N ALA A 17 2.18 2.16 -1.02
CA ALA A 17 1.21 1.42 -1.82
C ALA A 17 1.77 1.14 -3.22
N ALA A 18 2.69 0.18 -3.34
CA ALA A 18 3.26 -0.22 -4.63
C ALA A 18 2.30 -1.18 -5.37
N GLY A 19 1.13 -0.68 -5.78
CA GLY A 19 0.16 -1.44 -6.56
C GLY A 19 0.47 -1.40 -8.05
N GLY A 20 1.29 -2.33 -8.55
CA GLY A 20 1.51 -2.43 -10.00
C GLY A 20 2.80 -3.13 -10.41
N THR A 21 2.70 -4.44 -10.64
CA THR A 21 3.71 -5.35 -11.25
C THR A 21 5.10 -5.37 -10.58
N ALA A 22 5.87 -6.44 -10.82
CA ALA A 22 7.16 -6.67 -10.17
C ALA A 22 8.18 -5.53 -10.38
N GLY A 23 8.03 -4.73 -11.44
CA GLY A 23 8.96 -3.65 -11.81
C GLY A 23 9.02 -2.47 -10.82
N HIS A 24 7.98 -2.23 -10.03
CA HIS A 24 7.95 -1.12 -9.06
C HIS A 24 8.29 -1.54 -7.63
N VAL A 25 8.32 -2.84 -7.32
CA VAL A 25 8.57 -3.34 -5.96
C VAL A 25 10.01 -3.07 -5.54
N LEU A 26 10.99 -3.37 -6.42
CA LEU A 26 12.41 -3.19 -6.10
C LEU A 26 12.80 -1.72 -5.89
N PRO A 27 12.43 -0.76 -6.77
CA PRO A 27 12.67 0.66 -6.49
C PRO A 27 12.00 1.13 -5.19
N SER A 28 10.80 0.62 -4.90
CA SER A 28 10.07 0.97 -3.67
C SER A 28 10.78 0.46 -2.41
N LEU A 29 11.41 -0.73 -2.48
CA LEU A 29 12.23 -1.26 -1.39
C LEU A 29 13.50 -0.42 -1.19
N ALA A 30 14.18 -0.01 -2.25
CA ALA A 30 15.34 0.86 -2.14
C ALA A 30 14.98 2.21 -1.46
N VAL A 31 13.81 2.76 -1.78
CA VAL A 31 13.30 3.96 -1.10
C VAL A 31 12.96 3.66 0.36
N ALA A 32 12.35 2.52 0.66
CA ALA A 32 12.03 2.10 2.02
C ALA A 32 13.28 1.90 2.88
N GLU A 33 14.38 1.41 2.31
CA GLU A 33 15.67 1.31 3.01
C GLU A 33 16.22 2.68 3.35
N ALA A 34 16.29 3.59 2.37
CA ALA A 34 16.76 4.95 2.59
C ALA A 34 15.91 5.72 3.62
N LEU A 35 14.61 5.42 3.71
CA LEU A 35 13.71 5.98 4.73
C LEU A 35 13.95 5.35 6.11
N ARG A 36 14.14 4.03 6.17
CA ARG A 36 14.45 3.30 7.41
C ARG A 36 15.75 3.79 8.04
N GLU A 37 16.79 4.02 7.23
CA GLU A 37 18.07 4.61 7.69
C GLU A 37 17.91 6.01 8.31
N ARG A 38 16.87 6.74 7.91
CA ARG A 38 16.53 8.07 8.46
C ARG A 38 15.61 7.98 9.68
N GLY A 39 15.35 6.78 10.20
CA GLY A 39 14.49 6.55 11.36
C GLY A 39 12.99 6.64 11.04
N VAL A 40 12.59 6.47 9.77
CA VAL A 40 11.19 6.44 9.38
C VAL A 40 10.67 5.00 9.45
N GLN A 41 9.52 4.81 10.09
CA GLN A 41 8.81 3.53 10.04
C GLN A 41 8.12 3.36 8.69
N VAL A 42 8.51 2.34 7.93
CA VAL A 42 7.93 2.07 6.61
C VAL A 42 7.05 0.84 6.68
N THR A 43 5.84 0.94 6.15
CA THR A 43 4.91 -0.16 5.93
C THR A 43 4.54 -0.20 4.46
N PHE A 44 4.37 -1.39 3.90
CA PHE A 44 3.89 -1.55 2.53
C PHE A 44 2.46 -2.02 2.55
N ALA A 45 1.71 -1.71 1.51
CA ALA A 45 0.38 -2.23 1.36
C ALA A 45 0.09 -2.54 -0.11
N GLY A 46 -0.62 -3.64 -0.38
CA GLY A 46 -0.85 -4.10 -1.75
C GLY A 46 -1.77 -5.29 -1.86
N SER A 47 -1.83 -5.88 -3.05
CA SER A 47 -2.70 -7.04 -3.31
C SER A 47 -2.03 -8.33 -2.83
N PRO A 48 -2.76 -9.23 -2.13
CA PRO A 48 -2.21 -10.50 -1.67
C PRO A 48 -1.76 -11.43 -2.80
N ASP A 49 -2.33 -11.26 -4.01
CA ASP A 49 -2.09 -12.14 -5.16
C ASP A 49 -0.87 -11.71 -5.99
N ARG A 50 -0.14 -10.68 -5.56
CA ARG A 50 0.98 -10.10 -6.32
C ARG A 50 2.33 -10.41 -5.69
N VAL A 51 3.39 -10.24 -6.50
CA VAL A 51 4.79 -10.48 -6.12
C VAL A 51 5.21 -9.66 -4.89
N GLU A 52 4.64 -8.47 -4.72
CA GLU A 52 4.85 -7.60 -3.55
C GLU A 52 4.55 -8.32 -2.22
N ALA A 53 3.48 -9.13 -2.16
CA ALA A 53 3.06 -9.83 -0.93
C ALA A 53 4.07 -10.87 -0.44
N ARG A 54 4.96 -11.36 -1.32
CA ARG A 54 6.05 -12.27 -0.94
C ARG A 54 7.37 -11.53 -0.72
N LEU A 55 7.66 -10.56 -1.59
CA LEU A 55 8.97 -9.93 -1.65
C LEU A 55 9.16 -8.91 -0.51
N VAL A 56 8.10 -8.19 -0.13
CA VAL A 56 8.15 -7.21 0.97
C VAL A 56 8.41 -7.87 2.32
N PRO A 57 7.66 -8.90 2.77
CA PRO A 57 7.95 -9.58 4.02
C PRO A 57 9.34 -10.23 4.04
N ALA A 58 9.81 -10.73 2.89
CA ALA A 58 11.15 -11.31 2.77
C ALA A 58 12.29 -10.29 3.01
N HIS A 59 12.03 -8.99 2.81
CA HIS A 59 12.99 -7.90 3.10
C HIS A 59 12.79 -7.29 4.51
N GLY A 60 11.94 -7.90 5.34
CA GLY A 60 11.72 -7.49 6.72
C GLY A 60 10.84 -6.26 6.89
N TYR A 61 10.02 -5.94 5.88
CA TYR A 61 9.05 -4.85 5.98
C TYR A 61 7.64 -5.38 6.29
N PRO A 62 6.85 -4.65 7.11
CA PRO A 62 5.44 -4.96 7.31
C PRO A 62 4.66 -4.83 5.99
N PHE A 63 3.76 -5.76 5.71
CA PHE A 63 2.91 -5.77 4.52
C PHE A 63 1.43 -5.90 4.89
N ASP A 64 0.66 -4.85 4.65
CA ASP A 64 -0.79 -4.85 4.78
C ASP A 64 -1.43 -5.27 3.46
N ALA A 65 -1.93 -6.51 3.42
CA ALA A 65 -2.64 -7.03 2.27
C ALA A 65 -4.08 -6.50 2.25
N PHE A 66 -4.47 -5.82 1.16
CA PHE A 66 -5.84 -5.42 0.91
C PHE A 66 -6.31 -5.83 -0.49
N SER A 67 -7.56 -6.26 -0.60
CA SER A 67 -8.10 -6.75 -1.86
C SER A 67 -8.37 -5.59 -2.83
N ILE A 68 -7.43 -5.33 -3.74
CA ILE A 68 -7.63 -4.37 -4.83
C ILE A 68 -8.34 -5.09 -5.98
N SER A 69 -9.67 -5.12 -5.97
CA SER A 69 -10.43 -5.52 -7.15
C SER A 69 -10.46 -4.35 -8.14
N GLY A 70 -9.72 -4.47 -9.24
CA GLY A 70 -9.75 -3.46 -10.30
C GLY A 70 -11.18 -3.19 -10.77
N PHE A 71 -11.56 -1.92 -10.84
CA PHE A 71 -12.89 -1.54 -11.32
C PHE A 71 -13.04 -2.01 -12.77
N PRO A 72 -14.01 -2.88 -13.10
CA PRO A 72 -14.13 -3.42 -14.44
C PRO A 72 -14.44 -2.29 -15.44
N ARG A 73 -13.51 -2.04 -16.37
CA ARG A 73 -13.65 -1.02 -17.45
C ARG A 73 -14.69 -1.38 -18.52
N ARG A 74 -15.45 -2.45 -18.34
CA ARG A 74 -16.50 -2.93 -19.24
C ARG A 74 -17.74 -3.32 -18.43
N PRO A 75 -18.95 -2.94 -18.85
CA PRO A 75 -20.17 -3.38 -18.19
C PRO A 75 -20.25 -4.91 -18.32
N SER A 76 -20.03 -5.61 -17.21
CA SER A 76 -20.00 -7.06 -17.14
C SER A 76 -20.86 -7.52 -15.97
N LEU A 77 -21.30 -8.77 -15.98
CA LEU A 77 -22.04 -9.40 -14.87
C LEU A 77 -21.34 -9.25 -13.51
N ALA A 78 -20.02 -9.00 -13.49
CA ALA A 78 -19.26 -8.66 -12.29
C ALA A 78 -19.68 -7.32 -11.67
N LEU A 79 -19.98 -6.28 -12.47
CA LEU A 79 -20.47 -4.99 -11.98
C LEU A 79 -21.85 -5.13 -11.33
N LEU A 80 -22.73 -5.93 -11.95
CA LEU A 80 -24.06 -6.23 -11.40
C LEU A 80 -23.97 -6.94 -10.06
N ARG A 81 -23.04 -7.91 -9.92
CA ARG A 81 -22.77 -8.61 -8.66
C ARG A 81 -22.17 -7.69 -7.59
N SER A 82 -21.30 -6.76 -7.96
CA SER A 82 -20.72 -5.78 -7.03
C SER A 82 -21.78 -4.84 -6.45
N LEU A 83 -22.71 -4.36 -7.28
CA LEU A 83 -23.85 -3.56 -6.82
C LEU A 83 -24.79 -4.35 -5.90
N PHE A 84 -25.04 -5.62 -6.21
CA PHE A 84 -25.91 -6.49 -5.39
C PHE A 84 -25.31 -6.82 -4.02
N ARG A 85 -23.97 -6.89 -3.94
CA ARG A 85 -23.26 -7.06 -2.66
C ARG A 85 -23.24 -5.78 -1.84
N ALA A 86 -23.12 -4.60 -2.48
CA ALA A 86 -23.20 -3.31 -1.79
C ALA A 86 -24.59 -3.06 -1.17
N GLY A 87 -25.66 -3.50 -1.83
CA GLY A 87 -27.03 -3.42 -1.30
C GLY A 87 -27.35 -4.39 -0.15
N ARG A 88 -26.41 -5.27 0.23
CA ARG A 88 -26.55 -6.22 1.35
C ARG A 88 -25.71 -5.86 2.57
N ALA A 89 -25.01 -4.74 2.57
CA ALA A 89 -24.39 -4.23 3.78
C ALA A 89 -25.51 -3.75 4.73
N PRO A 90 -25.71 -4.39 5.90
CA PRO A 90 -26.59 -3.82 6.91
C PRO A 90 -26.01 -2.46 7.33
N THR A 91 -26.91 -1.49 7.44
CA THR A 91 -26.63 -0.12 7.87
C THR A 91 -26.18 -0.08 9.32
#